data_AF-A0A2M7UJG5-F1
#
_entry.id   AF-A0A2M7UJG5-F1
#
_cell.length_a   1.000
_cell.length_b   1.000
_cell.length_c   1.000
_cell.angle_alpha   90.00
_cell.angle_beta   90.00
_cell.angle_gamma   90.00
#
_symmetry.space_group_name_H-M   'P 1'
#
loop_
_entity.id
_entity.type
_entity.pdbx_description
1 polymer ?
#
loop_
_entity_poly.entity_id
_entity_poly.type
_entity_poly.pdbx_seq_one_letter_code
_entity_poly.pdbx_strand_id
1 'polypeptide(L)'
;MINLNQPLQAQKTAVLSIQHNPFVSVQRRPLSQKIEVGVTSLVFVIVVLVSMISLVYLAHANRNATKGYALKTLELQRSKLVMENEVWDMEIAKVKSLNTLQNDPKILSMVKATQPLYVRGDTAIASR
;
A
#
# COMPACT_ATOMS: atom_id res chain seq x y z
N MET A 1 52.30 -82.43 -55.35
CA MET A 1 51.29 -81.95 -56.31
C MET A 1 50.19 -81.24 -55.52
N ILE A 2 49.83 -80.03 -55.94
CA ILE A 2 49.00 -79.06 -55.21
C ILE A 2 47.51 -79.39 -55.39
N ASN A 3 46.70 -79.28 -54.32
CA ASN A 3 45.26 -79.02 -54.46
C ASN A 3 44.77 -78.14 -53.29
N LEU A 4 43.83 -77.25 -53.60
CA LEU A 4 43.51 -75.97 -52.98
C LEU A 4 42.09 -76.02 -52.37
N ASN A 5 41.96 -75.46 -51.17
CA ASN A 5 40.80 -74.67 -50.70
C ASN A 5 39.60 -75.32 -49.95
N GLN A 6 39.51 -74.95 -48.65
CA GLN A 6 38.36 -74.61 -47.79
C GLN A 6 37.51 -75.66 -47.00
N PRO A 7 37.38 -75.51 -45.66
CA PRO A 7 36.48 -76.28 -44.79
C PRO A 7 35.19 -75.53 -44.38
N LEU A 8 34.04 -76.20 -44.48
CA LEU A 8 32.72 -75.68 -44.06
C LEU A 8 32.17 -76.52 -42.88
N GLN A 9 32.32 -75.96 -41.68
CA GLN A 9 31.47 -76.01 -40.49
C GLN A 9 30.71 -77.31 -40.18
N ALA A 10 31.25 -78.07 -39.23
CA ALA A 10 30.55 -79.10 -38.50
C ALA A 10 29.87 -78.53 -37.24
N GLN A 11 28.79 -79.23 -36.85
CA GLN A 11 28.34 -79.43 -35.46
C GLN A 11 27.27 -78.44 -34.94
N LYS A 12 25.97 -78.75 -34.97
CA LYS A 12 25.16 -79.82 -34.31
C LYS A 12 24.82 -79.50 -32.84
N THR A 13 23.50 -79.41 -32.63
CA THR A 13 22.71 -79.75 -31.43
C THR A 13 22.49 -78.70 -30.33
N ALA A 14 21.20 -78.55 -30.03
CA ALA A 14 20.56 -77.84 -28.94
C ALA A 14 21.04 -78.28 -27.54
N VAL A 15 21.06 -77.32 -26.60
CA VAL A 15 20.78 -77.55 -25.17
C VAL A 15 20.21 -76.26 -24.56
N LEU A 16 19.11 -76.43 -23.83
CA LEU A 16 18.46 -75.44 -22.96
C LEU A 16 19.37 -75.12 -21.77
N SER A 17 19.63 -73.84 -21.51
CA SER A 17 20.11 -73.40 -20.19
C SER A 17 19.52 -72.03 -19.82
N ILE A 18 18.81 -72.04 -18.70
CA ILE A 18 18.29 -70.90 -17.94
C ILE A 18 19.36 -69.82 -17.78
N GLN A 19 19.10 -68.59 -18.23
CA GLN A 19 19.95 -67.44 -17.93
C GLN A 19 19.11 -66.27 -17.41
N HIS A 20 18.96 -66.27 -16.09
CA HIS A 20 19.09 -65.14 -15.18
C HIS A 20 18.60 -63.75 -15.66
N ASN A 21 17.55 -63.26 -14.99
CA ASN A 21 17.13 -61.86 -15.02
C ASN A 21 18.33 -60.95 -14.67
N PRO A 22 18.88 -60.15 -15.60
CA PRO A 22 19.87 -59.16 -15.21
C PRO A 22 19.09 -58.04 -14.53
N PHE A 23 19.37 -57.88 -13.23
CA PHE A 23 19.01 -56.72 -12.45
C PHE A 23 19.02 -55.45 -13.29
N VAL A 24 17.88 -54.75 -13.28
CA VAL A 24 17.74 -53.40 -13.78
C VAL A 24 18.76 -52.51 -13.07
N SER A 25 19.88 -52.21 -13.73
CA SER A 25 20.74 -51.11 -13.32
C SER A 25 20.15 -49.82 -13.89
N VAL A 26 19.16 -49.24 -13.21
CA VAL A 26 18.86 -47.81 -13.40
C VAL A 26 20.09 -47.07 -12.89
N GLN A 27 21.00 -46.76 -13.79
CA GLN A 27 22.19 -45.97 -13.51
C GLN A 27 21.70 -44.56 -13.14
N ARG A 28 21.55 -44.30 -11.84
CA ARG A 28 21.19 -42.99 -11.34
C ARG A 28 22.40 -42.08 -11.50
N ARG A 29 22.38 -41.26 -12.55
CA ARG A 29 23.33 -40.15 -12.70
C ARG A 29 23.11 -39.22 -11.50
N PRO A 30 24.11 -38.97 -10.65
CA PRO A 30 23.99 -37.91 -9.68
C PRO A 30 23.89 -36.60 -10.45
N LEU A 31 22.75 -35.90 -10.33
CA LEU A 31 22.61 -34.50 -10.72
C LEU A 31 23.41 -33.61 -9.76
N SER A 32 24.70 -33.89 -9.58
CA SER A 32 25.60 -32.97 -8.92
C SER A 32 26.05 -31.95 -9.97
N GLN A 33 25.10 -31.14 -10.41
CA GLN A 33 25.39 -29.90 -11.10
C GLN A 33 25.98 -28.98 -10.02
N LYS A 34 27.30 -29.01 -9.89
CA LYS A 34 28.04 -28.06 -9.06
C LYS A 34 27.75 -26.69 -9.67
N ILE A 35 26.88 -25.93 -9.02
CA ILE A 35 26.65 -24.54 -9.38
C ILE A 35 27.85 -23.78 -8.84
N GLU A 36 28.92 -23.69 -9.64
CA GLU A 36 29.97 -22.70 -9.40
C GLU A 36 29.39 -21.33 -9.75
N VAL A 37 28.62 -20.77 -8.82
CA VAL A 37 28.19 -19.37 -8.89
C VAL A 37 29.46 -18.54 -8.70
N GLY A 38 30.01 -18.07 -9.80
CA GLY A 38 31.15 -17.15 -9.76
C GLY A 38 30.77 -15.88 -9.02
N VAL A 39 31.72 -15.33 -8.25
CA VAL A 39 31.56 -14.06 -7.51
C VAL A 39 30.98 -12.95 -8.41
N THR A 40 31.38 -12.91 -9.67
CA THR A 40 30.87 -11.96 -10.68
C THR A 40 29.37 -12.09 -10.94
N SER A 41 28.82 -13.30 -11.00
CA SER A 41 27.38 -13.53 -11.17
C SER A 41 26.60 -13.06 -9.94
N LEU A 42 27.15 -13.29 -8.75
CA LEU A 42 26.55 -12.84 -7.49
C LEU A 42 26.51 -11.30 -7.41
N VAL A 43 27.62 -10.63 -7.74
CA VAL A 43 27.68 -9.16 -7.78
C VAL A 43 26.69 -8.59 -8.79
N PHE A 44 26.57 -9.20 -9.97
CA PHE A 44 25.60 -8.78 -10.98
C PHE A 44 24.15 -8.85 -10.47
N VAL A 45 23.78 -9.95 -9.82
CA VAL A 45 22.44 -10.12 -9.22
C VAL A 45 22.16 -9.06 -8.15
N ILE A 46 23.14 -8.75 -7.31
CA ILE A 46 23.02 -7.72 -6.27
C ILE A 46 22.78 -6.34 -6.90
N VAL A 47 23.55 -5.97 -7.93
CA VAL A 47 23.38 -4.69 -8.64
C VAL A 47 21.99 -4.58 -9.26
N VAL A 48 21.50 -5.67 -9.88
CA VAL A 48 20.15 -5.71 -10.45
C VAL A 48 19.09 -5.55 -9.36
N LEU A 49 19.22 -6.24 -8.22
CA LEU A 49 18.31 -6.10 -7.08
C LEU A 49 18.28 -4.68 -6.53
N VAL A 50 19.44 -4.07 -6.31
CA VAL A 50 19.54 -2.69 -5.82
C VAL A 50 18.92 -1.71 -6.81
N SER A 51 19.20 -1.87 -8.11
CA SER A 51 18.60 -1.06 -9.17
C SER A 51 17.07 -1.19 -9.17
N MET A 52 16.55 -2.41 -9.07
CA MET A 52 15.12 -2.69 -9.01
C MET A 52 14.47 -2.03 -7.79
N ILE A 53 15.07 -2.15 -6.60
CA ILE A 53 14.59 -1.50 -5.38
C ILE A 53 14.61 0.02 -5.53
N SER A 54 15.66 0.58 -6.15
CA SER A 54 15.78 2.02 -6.39
C SER A 54 14.66 2.54 -7.30
N LEU A 55 14.33 1.81 -8.36
CA LEU A 55 13.21 2.17 -9.26
C LEU A 55 11.86 2.08 -8.55
N VAL A 56 11.64 1.03 -7.74
CA VAL A 56 10.43 0.90 -6.93
C VAL A 56 10.32 2.04 -5.92
N TYR A 57 11.42 2.39 -5.26
CA TYR A 57 11.46 3.49 -4.29
C TYR A 57 11.15 4.83 -4.96
N LEU A 58 11.70 5.09 -6.14
CA LEU A 58 11.38 6.30 -6.91
C LEU A 58 9.91 6.36 -7.34
N ALA A 59 9.34 5.22 -7.77
CA ALA A 59 7.92 5.13 -8.08
C ALA A 59 7.04 5.33 -6.85
N HIS A 60 7.45 4.81 -5.68
CA HIS A 60 6.79 5.05 -4.39
C HIS A 60 6.89 6.52 -3.99
N ALA A 61 8.04 7.17 -4.15
CA ALA A 61 8.22 8.59 -3.86
C ALA A 61 7.33 9.46 -4.76
N ASN A 62 7.27 9.18 -6.07
CA ASN A 62 6.39 9.88 -7.00
C ASN A 62 4.90 9.63 -6.72
N ARG A 63 4.53 8.39 -6.36
CA ARG A 63 3.16 8.04 -5.95
C ARG A 63 2.78 8.68 -4.62
N ASN A 64 3.72 8.81 -3.69
CA ASN A 64 3.50 9.49 -2.40
C ASN A 64 3.38 11.00 -2.58
N ALA A 65 4.14 11.60 -3.50
CA ALA A 65 3.98 13.01 -3.84
C ALA A 65 2.58 13.29 -4.42
N THR A 66 2.13 12.48 -5.39
CA THR A 66 0.77 12.58 -5.97
C THR A 66 -0.35 12.27 -4.96
N LYS A 67 -0.18 11.27 -4.09
CA LYS A 67 -1.10 11.01 -2.97
C LYS A 67 -1.11 12.15 -1.94
N GLY A 68 0.02 12.79 -1.70
CA GLY A 68 0.13 13.95 -0.82
C GLY A 68 -0.68 15.15 -1.33
N TYR A 69 -0.68 15.39 -2.66
CA TYR A 69 -1.54 16.40 -3.25
C TYR A 69 -3.02 16.08 -3.09
N ALA A 70 -3.43 14.84 -3.31
CA ALA A 70 -4.82 14.41 -3.09
C ALA A 70 -5.22 14.51 -1.61
N LEU A 71 -4.33 14.14 -0.69
CA LEU A 71 -4.60 14.31 0.74
C LEU A 71 -4.76 15.78 1.11
N LYS A 72 -3.87 16.64 0.61
CA LYS A 72 -3.93 18.10 0.83
C LYS A 72 -5.20 18.72 0.27
N THR A 73 -5.69 18.27 -0.89
CA THR A 73 -6.96 18.79 -1.43
C THR A 73 -8.15 18.37 -0.58
N LEU A 74 -8.16 17.13 -0.07
CA LEU A 74 -9.18 16.67 0.87
C LEU A 74 -9.15 17.45 2.20
N GLU A 75 -7.95 17.73 2.73
CA GLU A 75 -7.79 18.55 3.95
C GLU A 75 -8.31 19.98 3.76
N LEU A 76 -8.02 20.60 2.62
CA LEU A 76 -8.54 21.93 2.28
C LEU A 76 -10.07 21.93 2.18
N GLN A 77 -10.66 20.92 1.54
CA GLN A 77 -12.11 20.77 1.45
C GLN A 77 -12.74 20.57 2.83
N ARG A 78 -12.13 19.74 3.68
CA ARG A 78 -12.56 19.56 5.07
C ARG A 78 -12.55 20.88 5.83
N SER A 79 -11.44 21.63 5.75
CA SER A 79 -11.31 22.92 6.43
C SER A 79 -12.37 23.92 5.97
N LYS A 80 -12.70 23.93 4.66
CA LYS A 80 -13.76 24.78 4.12
C LYS A 80 -15.13 24.41 4.67
N LEU A 81 -15.47 23.13 4.69
CA LEU A 81 -16.75 22.65 5.21
C LEU A 81 -16.92 22.93 6.70
N VAL A 82 -15.85 22.81 7.50
CA VAL A 82 -15.88 23.16 8.93
C VAL A 82 -16.14 24.65 9.11
N MET A 83 -15.45 25.51 8.37
CA MET A 83 -15.69 26.96 8.42
C MET A 83 -17.14 27.31 8.04
N GLU A 84 -17.67 26.72 6.98
CA GLU A 84 -19.06 26.94 6.57
C GLU A 84 -20.03 26.52 7.68
N ASN A 85 -19.79 25.36 8.31
CA ASN A 85 -20.60 24.88 9.42
C ASN A 85 -20.59 25.86 10.62
N GLU A 86 -19.43 26.36 11.01
CA GLU A 86 -19.30 27.35 12.09
C GLU A 86 -20.06 28.65 11.79
N VAL A 87 -20.08 29.09 10.52
CA VAL A 87 -20.86 30.27 10.10
C VAL A 87 -22.37 29.99 10.23
N TRP A 88 -22.83 28.81 9.81
CA TRP A 88 -24.24 28.43 9.96
C TRP A 88 -24.65 28.35 11.43
N ASP A 89 -23.80 27.76 12.28
CA ASP A 89 -24.06 27.65 13.71
C ASP A 89 -24.13 29.02 14.38
N MET A 90 -23.28 29.97 13.99
CA MET A 90 -23.35 31.36 14.45
C MET A 90 -24.68 32.02 14.07
N GLU A 91 -25.13 31.86 12.83
CA GLU A 91 -26.39 32.46 12.36
C GLU A 91 -27.60 31.83 13.07
N ILE A 92 -27.59 30.50 13.28
CA ILE A 92 -28.59 29.79 14.07
C ILE A 92 -28.62 30.33 15.50
N ALA A 93 -27.46 30.49 16.13
CA ALA A 93 -27.36 31.02 17.49
C ALA A 93 -27.90 32.45 17.57
N LYS A 94 -27.62 33.30 16.57
CA LYS A 94 -28.14 34.65 16.48
C LYS A 94 -29.66 34.67 16.36
N VAL A 95 -30.22 33.90 15.43
CA VAL A 95 -31.68 33.79 15.26
C VAL A 95 -32.34 33.26 16.53
N LYS A 96 -31.75 32.23 17.15
CA LYS A 96 -32.23 31.67 18.41
C LYS A 96 -32.19 32.71 19.53
N SER A 97 -31.09 33.48 19.65
CA SER A 97 -30.97 34.55 20.65
C SER A 97 -32.03 35.63 20.46
N LEU A 98 -32.27 36.07 19.23
CA LEU A 98 -33.30 37.07 18.92
C LEU A 98 -34.69 36.54 19.24
N ASN A 99 -34.98 35.30 18.87
CA ASN A 99 -36.25 34.66 19.20
C ASN A 99 -36.43 34.53 20.72
N THR A 100 -35.39 34.14 21.46
CA THR A 100 -35.46 34.07 22.92
C THR A 100 -35.68 35.43 23.56
N LEU A 101 -35.03 36.49 23.05
CA LEU A 101 -35.22 37.85 23.57
C LEU A 101 -36.61 38.41 23.24
N GLN A 102 -37.12 38.14 22.03
CA GLN A 102 -38.45 38.61 21.62
C GLN A 102 -39.57 37.95 22.43
N ASN A 103 -39.39 36.70 22.83
CA ASN A 103 -40.38 35.94 23.60
C ASN A 103 -40.17 36.02 25.12
N ASP A 104 -39.13 36.72 25.60
CA ASP A 104 -38.90 36.88 27.03
C ASP A 104 -39.98 37.82 27.64
N PRO A 105 -40.77 37.35 28.61
CA PRO A 105 -41.82 38.16 29.23
C PRO A 105 -41.27 39.44 29.88
N LYS A 106 -40.02 39.43 30.34
CA LYS A 106 -39.35 40.61 30.90
C LYS A 106 -39.12 41.67 29.82
N ILE A 107 -38.72 41.26 28.62
CA ILE A 107 -38.49 42.16 27.48
C ILE A 107 -39.82 42.69 26.93
N LEU A 108 -40.84 41.83 26.83
CA LEU A 108 -42.19 42.24 26.40
C LEU A 108 -42.81 43.30 27.33
N SER A 109 -42.42 43.30 28.62
CA SER A 109 -42.86 44.30 29.60
C SER A 109 -42.04 45.61 29.60
N MET A 110 -41.00 45.72 28.77
CA MET A 110 -40.15 46.92 28.73
C MET A 110 -40.85 48.08 28.02
N VAL A 111 -40.69 49.28 28.57
CA VAL A 111 -41.21 50.54 28.01
C VAL A 111 -40.06 51.38 27.49
N LYS A 112 -40.28 52.10 26.38
CA LYS A 112 -39.27 52.95 25.74
C LYS A 112 -38.79 54.05 26.71
N ALA A 113 -37.49 54.12 26.95
CA ALA A 113 -36.89 55.16 27.77
C ALA A 113 -37.01 56.54 27.09
N THR A 114 -37.63 57.50 27.78
CA THR A 114 -37.89 58.85 27.25
C THR A 114 -36.64 59.73 27.20
N GLN A 115 -35.67 59.49 28.10
CA GLN A 115 -34.40 60.23 28.16
C GLN A 115 -33.25 59.26 28.54
N PRO A 116 -32.50 58.72 27.56
CA PRO A 116 -31.36 57.87 27.85
C PRO A 116 -30.19 58.71 28.38
N LEU A 117 -29.73 58.40 29.60
CA LEU A 117 -28.52 58.97 30.18
C LEU A 117 -27.32 58.11 29.77
N TYR A 118 -26.38 58.69 29.04
CA TYR A 118 -25.15 58.01 28.64
C TYR A 118 -24.05 58.27 29.67
N VAL A 119 -23.41 57.20 30.12
CA VAL A 119 -22.31 57.28 31.09
C VAL A 119 -21.00 56.98 30.36
N ARG A 120 -19.94 57.75 30.65
CA ARG A 120 -18.58 57.47 30.14
C ARG A 120 -18.07 56.17 30.78
N GLY A 121 -17.40 55.33 29.99
CA GLY A 121 -17.00 53.95 30.33
C GLY A 121 -16.12 53.80 31.57
N ASP A 122 -15.60 54.91 32.07
CA ASP A 122 -14.71 55.03 33.22
C ASP A 122 -15.47 55.11 34.56
N THR A 123 -16.81 55.17 34.53
CA THR A 123 -17.63 55.39 35.73
C THR A 123 -18.28 54.08 36.21
N ALA A 124 -18.00 53.68 37.45
CA ALA A 124 -18.57 52.47 38.05
C ALA A 124 -20.07 52.66 38.40
N ILE A 125 -20.92 52.03 37.59
CA ILE A 125 -22.40 52.09 37.69
C ILE A 125 -23.00 51.25 38.84
N ALA A 126 -22.19 50.49 39.57
CA ALA A 126 -22.66 49.60 40.64
C ALA A 126 -22.72 50.25 42.05
N SER A 127 -22.34 51.52 42.19
CA SER A 127 -22.19 52.19 43.50
C SER A 127 -23.31 53.16 43.88
N ARG A 128 -24.45 53.15 43.17
CA ARG A 128 -25.57 54.05 43.43
C ARG A 128 -26.87 53.31 43.70
#